data_AF-A0A5C7GR29-F1
#
_entry.id   AF-A0A5C7GR29-F1
#
_cell.length_a   1.000
_cell.length_b   1.000
_cell.length_c   1.000
_cell.angle_alpha   90.00
_cell.angle_beta   90.00
_cell.angle_gamma   90.00
#
_symmetry.space_group_name_H-M   'P 1'
#
loop_
_entity.id
_entity.type
_entity.pdbx_description
1 polymer ?
#
loop_
_entity_poly.entity_id
_entity_poly.type
_entity_poly.pdbx_seq_one_letter_code
_entity_poly.pdbx_strand_id
1 'polypeptide(L)'
;MERYYSTIKEKLIACSVDPLAVERCFKQMDAVEMEAMERRMVSLGYKFHPEEELLVNYYLREKCRDETVSFYRINNEIDVYKKHPRDLMGDTIVGGDNPCYFFTRSCWNETQPRLDVQGHWIFGEQTDIFYEGIQVGVKLTLQYCEFDRQTEYKMTEYKLNSTAVDNSMDDDDDNMLLPMDVDTFFLCNLYRDTLAAADECPEVSSKGKEKA
;
A
#
# COMPACT_ATOMS: atom_id res chain seq x y z
N MET A 1 2.46 -7.71 9.91
CA MET A 1 2.03 -9.11 9.95
C MET A 1 1.65 -9.46 11.37
N GLU A 2 2.47 -9.17 12.39
CA GLU A 2 2.14 -9.52 13.78
C GLU A 2 0.77 -9.03 14.25
N ARG A 3 0.31 -7.78 14.03
CA ARG A 3 -1.05 -7.39 14.48
C ARG A 3 -2.20 -7.98 13.66
N TYR A 4 -2.08 -8.08 12.34
CA TYR A 4 -3.09 -8.70 11.47
C TYR A 4 -3.21 -10.20 11.75
N TYR A 5 -2.07 -10.88 11.79
CA TYR A 5 -1.98 -12.28 12.17
C TYR A 5 -2.28 -12.47 13.65
N SER A 6 -1.99 -11.52 14.56
CA SER A 6 -2.42 -11.59 15.96
C SER A 6 -3.92 -11.52 16.05
N THR A 7 -4.58 -10.63 15.31
CA THR A 7 -6.04 -10.53 15.29
C THR A 7 -6.66 -11.83 14.77
N ILE A 8 -6.09 -12.43 13.72
CA ILE A 8 -6.59 -13.69 13.16
C ILE A 8 -6.25 -14.87 14.07
N LYS A 9 -5.05 -14.91 14.63
CA LYS A 9 -4.56 -15.89 15.59
C LYS A 9 -5.39 -15.84 16.88
N GLU A 10 -5.70 -14.66 17.40
CA GLU A 10 -6.59 -14.44 18.55
C GLU A 10 -8.00 -14.94 18.24
N LYS A 11 -8.54 -14.62 17.06
CA LYS A 11 -9.85 -15.15 16.62
C LYS A 11 -9.82 -16.68 16.46
N LEU A 12 -8.73 -17.26 15.97
CA LEU A 12 -8.55 -18.71 15.85
C LEU A 12 -8.35 -19.39 17.20
N ILE A 13 -7.60 -18.77 18.12
CA ILE A 13 -7.42 -19.19 19.51
C ILE A 13 -8.76 -19.18 20.23
N ALA A 14 -9.56 -18.12 20.06
CA ALA A 14 -10.89 -17.99 20.64
C ALA A 14 -11.88 -19.06 20.12
N CYS A 15 -11.62 -19.63 18.94
CA CYS A 15 -12.42 -20.69 18.33
C CYS A 15 -11.82 -22.11 18.51
N SER A 16 -10.61 -22.24 19.06
CA SER A 16 -9.87 -23.51 19.17
C SER A 16 -9.87 -24.07 20.59
N VAL A 17 -9.81 -25.40 20.71
CA VAL A 17 -9.71 -26.10 22.00
C VAL A 17 -8.25 -26.13 22.51
N ASP A 18 -7.26 -25.87 21.64
CA ASP A 18 -5.83 -25.81 22.00
C ASP A 18 -5.19 -24.52 21.44
N PRO A 19 -5.08 -23.46 22.27
CA PRO A 19 -4.43 -22.20 21.90
C PRO A 19 -2.94 -22.35 21.56
N LEU A 20 -2.23 -23.24 22.25
CA LEU A 20 -0.78 -23.41 22.09
C LEU A 20 -0.45 -24.12 20.77
N ALA A 21 -1.31 -25.03 20.30
CA ALA A 21 -1.19 -25.62 18.97
C ALA A 21 -1.33 -24.56 17.88
N VAL A 22 -2.29 -23.65 18.01
CA VAL A 22 -2.47 -22.52 17.07
C VAL A 22 -1.21 -21.65 17.05
N GLU A 23 -0.66 -21.30 18.23
CA GLU A 23 0.59 -20.52 18.30
C GLU A 23 1.78 -21.21 17.62
N ARG A 24 1.93 -22.52 17.82
CA ARG A 24 3.02 -23.29 17.22
C ARG A 24 2.90 -23.37 15.71
N CYS A 25 1.68 -23.56 15.19
CA CYS A 25 1.42 -23.53 13.75
C CYS A 25 1.88 -22.20 13.15
N PHE A 26 1.44 -21.06 13.67
CA PHE A 26 1.84 -19.75 13.14
C PHE A 26 3.36 -19.50 13.20
N LYS A 27 4.06 -20.01 14.22
CA LYS A 27 5.52 -19.84 14.36
C LYS A 27 6.36 -20.78 13.49
N GLN A 28 5.77 -21.89 13.02
CA GLN A 28 6.48 -22.90 12.23
C GLN A 28 6.16 -22.83 10.73
N MET A 29 5.15 -22.05 10.35
CA MET A 29 4.73 -21.93 8.97
C MET A 29 5.81 -21.32 8.11
N ASP A 30 6.17 -22.02 7.04
CA ASP A 30 7.00 -21.46 5.98
C ASP A 30 6.18 -20.53 5.06
N ALA A 31 6.84 -19.87 4.11
CA ALA A 31 6.21 -18.93 3.20
C ALA A 31 5.10 -19.58 2.33
N VAL A 32 5.23 -20.87 1.99
CA VAL A 32 4.25 -21.62 1.18
C VAL A 32 3.01 -21.92 2.00
N GLU A 33 3.19 -22.33 3.25
CA GLU A 33 2.10 -22.58 4.19
C GLU A 33 1.36 -21.28 4.53
N MET A 34 2.09 -20.17 4.67
CA MET A 34 1.53 -18.85 4.89
C MET A 34 0.64 -18.40 3.73
N GLU A 35 1.11 -18.59 2.49
CA GLU A 35 0.30 -18.31 1.28
C GLU A 35 -0.98 -19.16 1.24
N ALA A 36 -0.87 -20.46 1.53
CA ALA A 36 -2.02 -21.38 1.55
C ALA A 36 -3.05 -20.99 2.63
N MET A 37 -2.58 -20.57 3.80
CA MET A 37 -3.44 -20.08 4.87
C MET A 37 -4.15 -18.79 4.49
N GLU A 38 -3.45 -17.82 3.92
CA GLU A 38 -4.06 -16.57 3.47
C GLU A 38 -5.12 -16.81 2.38
N ARG A 39 -4.87 -17.75 1.44
CA ARG A 39 -5.88 -18.18 0.45
C ARG A 39 -7.11 -18.79 1.12
N ARG A 40 -6.92 -19.61 2.15
CA ARG A 40 -8.01 -20.20 2.94
C ARG A 40 -8.79 -19.15 3.74
N MET A 41 -8.12 -18.10 4.20
CA MET A 41 -8.79 -16.98 4.87
C MET A 41 -9.68 -16.19 3.90
N VAL A 42 -9.24 -15.98 2.65
CA VAL A 42 -10.10 -15.39 1.59
C VAL A 42 -11.35 -16.22 1.39
N SER A 43 -11.21 -17.54 1.25
CA SER A 43 -12.35 -18.40 0.95
C SER A 43 -13.38 -18.44 2.08
N LEU A 44 -12.96 -18.12 3.30
CA LEU A 44 -13.81 -17.96 4.48
C LEU A 44 -14.38 -16.52 4.63
N GLY A 45 -14.09 -15.62 3.69
CA GLY A 45 -14.61 -14.25 3.67
C GLY A 45 -13.76 -13.21 4.40
N TYR A 46 -12.57 -13.57 4.91
CA TYR A 46 -11.64 -12.59 5.46
C TYR A 46 -11.00 -11.79 4.32
N LYS A 47 -11.16 -10.47 4.38
CA LYS A 47 -10.60 -9.53 3.41
C LYS A 47 -9.31 -8.90 3.94
N PHE A 48 -8.39 -8.63 3.03
CA PHE A 48 -7.20 -7.85 3.33
C PHE A 48 -7.60 -6.36 3.40
N HIS A 49 -7.78 -5.86 4.62
CA HIS A 49 -8.10 -4.47 4.92
C HIS A 49 -7.19 -3.98 6.06
N PRO A 50 -5.88 -3.90 5.82
CA PRO A 50 -4.93 -3.44 6.82
C PRO A 50 -5.17 -1.98 7.18
N GLU A 51 -4.89 -1.63 8.43
CA GLU A 51 -4.81 -0.23 8.87
C GLU A 51 -3.62 0.46 8.20
N GLU A 52 -3.73 1.77 8.00
CA GLU A 52 -2.72 2.60 7.34
C GLU A 52 -1.35 2.51 8.04
N GLU A 53 -1.36 2.44 9.37
CA GLU A 53 -0.15 2.27 10.19
C GLU A 53 0.57 0.94 9.88
N LEU A 54 -0.18 -0.14 9.66
CA LEU A 54 0.38 -1.45 9.34
C LEU A 54 0.92 -1.50 7.91
N LEU A 55 0.26 -0.83 6.97
CA LEU A 55 0.75 -0.69 5.60
C LEU A 55 2.14 -0.09 5.56
N VAL A 56 2.38 0.94 6.37
CA VAL A 56 3.68 1.63 6.43
C VAL A 56 4.68 0.91 7.32
N ASN A 57 4.37 0.80 8.63
CA ASN A 57 5.32 0.34 9.64
C ASN A 57 5.68 -1.14 9.51
N TYR A 58 4.86 -1.92 8.79
CA TYR A 58 5.14 -3.33 8.54
C TYR A 58 5.39 -3.62 7.07
N TYR A 59 4.39 -3.50 6.19
CA TYR A 59 4.53 -4.01 4.82
C TYR A 59 5.59 -3.26 4.02
N LEU A 60 5.56 -1.93 4.09
CA LEU A 60 6.53 -1.09 3.39
C LEU A 60 7.90 -1.13 4.06
N ARG A 61 7.96 -1.10 5.39
CA ARG A 61 9.22 -1.22 6.16
C ARG A 61 9.96 -2.52 5.85
N GLU A 62 9.28 -3.65 5.89
CA GLU A 62 9.88 -4.95 5.59
C GLU A 62 10.33 -5.05 4.12
N LYS A 63 9.54 -4.51 3.19
CA LYS A 63 9.94 -4.46 1.77
C LYS A 63 11.17 -3.59 1.51
N CYS A 64 11.33 -2.50 2.26
CA CYS A 64 12.55 -1.69 2.20
C CYS A 64 13.75 -2.37 2.89
N ARG A 65 13.52 -3.19 3.93
CA ARG A 65 14.57 -3.94 4.63
C ARG A 65 15.06 -5.13 3.81
N ASP A 66 14.15 -5.82 3.13
CA ASP A 66 14.43 -6.97 2.28
C ASP A 66 13.58 -6.90 1.00
N GLU A 67 14.20 -6.49 -0.11
CA GLU A 67 13.54 -6.44 -1.42
C GLU A 67 13.02 -7.82 -1.87
N THR A 68 13.59 -8.92 -1.38
CA THR A 68 13.16 -10.27 -1.76
C THR A 68 11.87 -10.70 -1.07
N VAL A 69 11.42 -9.97 -0.05
CA VAL A 69 10.15 -10.24 0.63
C VAL A 69 8.97 -10.07 -0.32
N SER A 70 8.07 -11.04 -0.27
CA SER A 70 6.85 -11.10 -1.07
C SER A 70 5.66 -11.23 -0.14
N PHE A 71 4.63 -10.41 -0.40
CA PHE A 71 3.35 -10.54 0.29
C PHE A 71 2.30 -10.97 -0.72
N TYR A 72 1.63 -12.09 -0.48
CA TYR A 72 0.64 -12.64 -1.41
C TYR A 72 -0.47 -11.65 -1.82
N ARG A 73 -0.81 -10.71 -0.92
CA ARG A 73 -1.82 -9.67 -1.13
C ARG A 73 -1.33 -8.37 -1.76
N ILE A 74 -0.02 -8.19 -1.88
CA ILE A 74 0.58 -7.00 -2.46
C ILE A 74 1.38 -7.46 -3.67
N ASN A 75 0.92 -7.07 -4.86
CA ASN A 75 1.59 -7.40 -6.09
C ASN A 75 3.02 -6.83 -6.09
N ASN A 76 3.93 -7.59 -6.69
CA ASN A 76 5.33 -7.20 -6.86
C ASN A 76 5.47 -5.88 -7.63
N GLU A 77 6.71 -5.40 -7.69
CA GLU A 77 7.11 -4.09 -8.23
C GLU A 77 6.51 -3.78 -9.61
N ILE A 78 5.58 -2.82 -9.64
CA ILE A 78 4.94 -2.33 -10.86
C ILE A 78 5.03 -0.81 -10.87
N ASP A 79 5.34 -0.24 -12.03
CA ASP A 79 5.21 1.20 -12.25
C ASP A 79 3.75 1.56 -12.49
N VAL A 80 3.04 1.88 -11.40
CA VAL A 80 1.59 2.15 -11.40
C VAL A 80 1.23 3.41 -12.21
N TYR A 81 2.17 4.34 -12.38
CA TYR A 81 1.94 5.60 -13.08
C TYR A 81 1.97 5.46 -14.61
N LYS A 82 2.54 4.37 -15.13
CA LYS A 82 2.67 4.11 -16.58
C LYS A 82 1.52 3.31 -17.16
N LYS A 83 0.55 2.86 -16.35
CA LYS A 83 -0.53 1.97 -16.76
C LYS A 83 -1.89 2.56 -16.42
N HIS A 84 -2.89 2.22 -17.24
CA HIS A 84 -4.26 2.57 -16.93
C HIS A 84 -4.74 1.79 -15.69
N PRO A 85 -5.49 2.40 -14.74
CA PRO A 85 -5.91 1.73 -13.50
C PRO A 85 -6.76 0.47 -13.71
N ARG A 86 -7.57 0.41 -14.79
CA ARG A 86 -8.27 -0.82 -15.18
C ARG A 86 -7.33 -1.97 -15.52
N ASP A 87 -6.20 -1.68 -16.19
CA ASP A 87 -5.23 -2.71 -16.58
C ASP A 87 -4.43 -3.19 -15.37
N LEU A 88 -4.18 -2.30 -14.40
CA LEU A 88 -3.54 -2.64 -13.13
C LEU A 88 -4.42 -3.56 -12.28
N MET A 89 -5.72 -3.27 -12.18
CA MET A 89 -6.66 -4.13 -11.45
C MET A 89 -6.98 -5.43 -12.19
N GLY A 90 -6.74 -5.47 -13.51
CA GLY A 90 -7.00 -6.60 -14.39
C GLY A 90 -8.47 -7.04 -14.41
N ASP A 91 -8.75 -8.13 -15.11
CA ASP A 91 -9.96 -8.92 -14.90
C ASP A 91 -9.74 -9.73 -13.62
N THR A 92 -9.85 -9.10 -12.45
CA THR A 92 -9.71 -9.81 -11.16
C THR A 92 -10.88 -10.78 -11.00
N ILE A 93 -10.67 -12.01 -11.47
CA ILE A 93 -11.59 -13.16 -11.52
C ILE A 93 -11.96 -13.69 -10.11
N VAL A 94 -11.46 -13.09 -9.03
CA VAL A 94 -11.81 -13.49 -7.65
C VAL A 94 -12.28 -12.28 -6.85
N GLY A 95 -13.56 -11.95 -7.03
CA GLY A 95 -14.28 -10.96 -6.22
C GLY A 95 -14.05 -9.53 -6.70
N GLY A 96 -14.76 -9.16 -7.77
CA GLY A 96 -14.82 -7.79 -8.26
C GLY A 96 -15.13 -6.80 -7.13
N ASP A 97 -14.43 -5.67 -7.15
CA ASP A 97 -14.45 -4.54 -6.19
C ASP A 97 -13.44 -4.60 -5.03
N ASN A 98 -12.55 -5.58 -4.98
CA ASN A 98 -11.48 -5.56 -3.99
C ASN A 98 -10.36 -4.57 -4.39
N PRO A 99 -9.82 -3.79 -3.43
CA PRO A 99 -8.64 -2.96 -3.66
C PRO A 99 -7.43 -3.81 -4.06
N CYS A 100 -6.62 -3.29 -4.97
CA CYS A 100 -5.34 -3.87 -5.36
C CYS A 100 -4.19 -3.12 -4.70
N TYR A 101 -3.22 -3.86 -4.16
CA TYR A 101 -2.04 -3.28 -3.52
C TYR A 101 -0.80 -3.57 -4.37
N PHE A 102 0.06 -2.58 -4.55
CA PHE A 102 1.28 -2.68 -5.34
C PHE A 102 2.47 -2.09 -4.59
N PHE A 103 3.64 -2.69 -4.75
CA PHE A 103 4.88 -1.96 -4.52
C PHE A 103 5.31 -1.23 -5.79
N THR A 104 5.89 -0.04 -5.63
CA THR A 104 6.48 0.69 -6.73
C THR A 104 7.73 1.43 -6.27
N ARG A 105 8.67 1.64 -7.19
CA ARG A 105 9.84 2.52 -6.98
C ARG A 105 9.60 3.91 -7.59
N SER A 106 8.52 4.06 -8.33
CA SER A 106 8.10 5.34 -8.89
C SER A 106 7.29 6.10 -7.85
N CYS A 107 7.59 7.38 -7.65
CA CYS A 107 6.73 8.26 -6.88
C CYS A 107 5.85 9.10 -7.80
N TRP A 108 4.73 9.59 -7.26
CA TRP A 108 4.05 10.70 -7.87
C TRP A 108 4.98 11.92 -7.94
N ASN A 109 5.17 12.48 -9.13
CA ASN A 109 5.85 13.76 -9.32
C ASN A 109 4.86 14.80 -9.85
N GLU A 110 4.95 16.03 -9.35
CA GLU A 110 4.09 17.15 -9.78
C GLU A 110 4.16 17.42 -11.29
N THR A 111 5.20 16.92 -11.97
CA THR A 111 5.52 17.16 -13.37
C THR A 111 5.08 16.03 -14.30
N GLN A 112 4.17 15.13 -13.92
CA GLN A 112 3.73 14.06 -14.81
C GLN A 112 2.85 14.63 -15.96
N PRO A 113 3.35 14.69 -17.21
CA PRO A 113 2.62 15.30 -18.32
C PRO A 113 1.62 14.30 -18.91
N ARG A 114 0.52 14.82 -19.47
CA ARG A 114 -0.49 14.11 -20.27
C ARG A 114 0.19 13.14 -21.23
N LEU A 115 0.19 11.84 -20.92
CA LEU A 115 0.52 10.81 -21.89
C LEU A 115 -0.72 10.61 -22.75
N ASP A 116 -0.68 11.18 -23.96
CA ASP A 116 -1.48 10.80 -25.13
C ASP A 116 -2.00 9.35 -24.96
N VAL A 117 -3.29 9.00 -24.77
CA VAL A 117 -4.58 9.63 -25.09
C VAL A 117 -5.68 8.99 -24.20
N GLN A 118 -5.50 8.84 -22.88
CA GLN A 118 -6.56 8.25 -22.04
C GLN A 118 -6.82 8.92 -20.69
N GLY A 119 -5.79 9.20 -19.87
CA GLY A 119 -6.01 9.85 -18.58
C GLY A 119 -4.73 10.18 -17.80
N HIS A 120 -4.88 10.81 -16.64
CA HIS A 120 -3.79 11.18 -15.73
C HIS A 120 -4.26 11.13 -14.27
N TRP A 121 -3.32 10.89 -13.35
CA TRP A 121 -3.58 11.03 -11.92
C TRP A 121 -3.56 12.51 -11.52
N ILE A 122 -4.39 12.90 -10.56
CA ILE A 122 -4.42 14.24 -9.98
C ILE A 122 -4.20 14.12 -8.47
N PHE A 123 -3.34 14.99 -7.94
CA PHE A 123 -3.08 15.13 -6.51
C PHE A 123 -4.35 15.52 -5.75
N GLY A 124 -4.69 14.77 -4.71
CA GLY A 124 -5.77 15.08 -3.79
C GLY A 124 -5.24 15.64 -2.47
N GLU A 125 -5.33 14.83 -1.43
CA GLU A 125 -4.91 15.17 -0.07
C GLU A 125 -3.65 14.39 0.34
N GLN A 126 -2.77 15.05 1.10
CA GLN A 126 -1.62 14.44 1.76
C GLN A 126 -1.77 14.54 3.27
N THR A 127 -1.60 13.43 3.98
CA THR A 127 -1.73 13.32 5.45
C THR A 127 -0.58 12.52 6.06
N ASP A 128 -0.23 12.84 7.30
CA ASP A 128 0.79 12.11 8.05
C ASP A 128 0.19 10.87 8.72
N ILE A 129 0.95 9.77 8.74
CA ILE A 129 0.59 8.53 9.43
C ILE A 129 1.44 8.40 10.69
N PHE A 130 0.77 8.20 11.83
CA PHE A 130 1.40 8.00 13.12
C PHE A 130 1.17 6.58 13.61
N TYR A 131 2.17 5.99 14.26
CA TYR A 131 2.05 4.74 15.01
C TYR A 131 2.63 4.99 16.40
N GLU A 132 1.84 4.74 17.45
CA GLU A 132 2.25 4.95 18.85
C GLU A 132 2.81 6.37 19.13
N GLY A 133 2.28 7.38 18.43
CA GLY A 133 2.69 8.78 18.58
C GLY A 133 3.92 9.19 17.76
N ILE A 134 4.50 8.28 16.98
CA ILE A 134 5.65 8.54 16.10
C ILE A 134 5.17 8.59 14.65
N GLN A 135 5.59 9.60 13.88
CA GLN A 135 5.25 9.73 12.46
C GLN A 135 6.00 8.69 11.62
N VAL A 136 5.35 7.57 11.31
CA VAL A 136 5.97 6.46 10.56
C VAL A 136 5.93 6.64 9.05
N GLY A 137 5.07 7.53 8.53
CA GLY A 137 4.99 7.76 7.10
C GLY A 137 4.04 8.87 6.67
N VAL A 138 3.81 8.93 5.37
CA VAL A 138 2.92 9.88 4.71
C VAL A 138 1.99 9.11 3.77
N LYS A 139 0.73 9.53 3.74
CA LYS A 139 -0.30 9.05 2.84
C LYS A 139 -0.64 10.14 1.83
N LEU A 140 -0.62 9.81 0.56
CA LEU A 140 -1.01 10.66 -0.55
C LEU A 140 -2.19 10.05 -1.30
N THR A 141 -3.29 10.79 -1.44
CA THR A 141 -4.45 10.38 -2.24
C THR A 141 -4.40 10.97 -3.64
N LEU A 142 -4.78 10.16 -4.63
CA LEU A 142 -4.73 10.47 -6.05
C LEU A 142 -6.04 10.06 -6.70
N GLN A 143 -6.54 10.90 -7.61
CA GLN A 143 -7.77 10.68 -8.38
C GLN A 143 -7.41 10.55 -9.86
N TYR A 144 -7.85 9.48 -10.53
CA TYR A 144 -7.62 9.33 -11.96
C TYR A 144 -8.68 10.12 -12.75
N CYS A 145 -8.22 10.94 -13.69
CA CYS A 145 -9.05 11.71 -14.60
C CYS A 145 -8.83 11.27 -16.05
N GLU A 146 -9.93 11.02 -16.77
CA GLU A 146 -9.95 10.72 -18.21
C GLU A 146 -10.79 11.77 -18.94
N PHE A 147 -10.29 12.28 -20.06
CA PHE A 147 -10.99 13.34 -20.84
C PHE A 147 -11.48 14.52 -19.96
N ASP A 148 -10.65 14.94 -19.01
CA ASP A 148 -10.92 16.01 -18.03
C ASP A 148 -12.14 15.74 -17.10
N ARG A 149 -12.49 14.46 -16.90
CA ARG A 149 -13.51 14.00 -15.94
C ARG A 149 -12.94 13.03 -14.92
N GLN A 150 -13.36 13.16 -13.67
CA GLN A 150 -12.95 12.21 -12.62
C GLN A 150 -13.58 10.85 -12.90
N THR A 151 -12.77 9.81 -12.79
CA THR A 151 -13.23 8.42 -12.91
C THR A 151 -13.52 7.83 -11.53
N GLU A 152 -14.04 6.61 -11.48
CA GLU A 152 -14.15 5.83 -10.24
C GLU A 152 -12.79 5.42 -9.65
N TYR A 153 -11.67 5.57 -10.38
CA TYR A 153 -10.38 5.07 -9.94
C TYR A 153 -9.68 6.04 -9.00
N LYS A 154 -9.43 5.59 -7.76
CA LYS A 154 -8.63 6.28 -6.76
C LYS A 154 -7.43 5.46 -6.36
N MET A 155 -6.34 6.15 -6.05
CA MET A 155 -5.14 5.53 -5.53
C MET A 155 -4.72 6.22 -4.24
N THR A 156 -4.19 5.45 -3.31
CA THR A 156 -3.49 5.96 -2.13
C THR A 156 -2.06 5.46 -2.16
N GLU A 157 -1.11 6.38 -2.29
CA GLU A 157 0.32 6.13 -2.17
C GLU A 157 0.74 6.30 -0.71
N TYR A 158 1.51 5.35 -0.20
CA TYR A 158 2.08 5.37 1.13
C TYR A 158 3.60 5.42 1.01
N LYS A 159 4.21 6.34 1.78
CA LYS A 159 5.65 6.53 1.86
C LYS A 159 6.11 6.31 3.30
N LEU A 160 7.17 5.53 3.47
CA LEU A 160 7.83 5.34 4.76
C LEU A 160 8.64 6.58 5.14
N ASN A 161 8.56 6.99 6.41
CA ASN A 161 9.45 8.00 6.97
C ASN A 161 10.64 7.32 7.67
N SER A 162 11.79 7.27 7.00
CA SER A 162 13.00 6.61 7.53
C SER A 162 13.52 7.23 8.82
N THR A 163 13.16 8.48 9.15
CA THR A 163 13.66 9.16 10.37
C THR A 163 12.98 8.71 11.66
N ALA A 164 11.88 7.99 11.58
CA ALA A 164 11.14 7.47 12.74
C ALA A 164 11.68 6.14 13.28
N VAL A 165 12.68 5.56 12.62
CA VAL A 165 13.10 4.16 12.78
C VAL A 165 14.07 3.94 13.95
N ASP A 166 14.65 5.00 14.52
CA ASP A 166 15.78 4.90 15.47
C ASP A 166 15.41 4.94 16.97
N ASN A 167 14.14 5.09 17.36
CA ASN A 167 13.81 5.35 18.78
C ASN A 167 13.15 4.20 19.56
N SER A 168 13.06 2.98 19.01
CA SER A 168 12.54 1.83 19.76
C SER A 168 13.44 0.60 19.64
N MET A 169 14.31 0.45 20.64
CA MET A 169 14.84 -0.81 21.20
C MET A 169 15.30 -1.88 20.20
N ASP A 170 16.60 -1.91 19.93
CA ASP A 170 17.50 -2.99 20.37
C ASP A 170 18.95 -2.54 20.14
N ASP A 171 19.71 -2.37 21.23
CA ASP A 171 21.17 -2.34 21.19
C ASP A 171 21.65 -3.72 20.69
N ASP A 172 22.61 -3.75 19.76
CA ASP A 172 23.21 -4.93 19.12
C ASP A 172 22.62 -5.37 17.77
N ASP A 173 22.69 -4.55 16.73
CA ASP A 173 23.22 -4.98 15.42
C ASP A 173 23.59 -3.77 14.54
N ASP A 174 24.48 -4.00 13.60
CA ASP A 174 25.21 -3.01 12.81
C ASP A 174 24.36 -1.86 12.22
N ASN A 175 24.90 -0.65 12.36
CA ASN A 175 24.39 0.64 11.92
C ASN A 175 24.12 0.67 10.39
N MET A 176 22.91 0.28 9.97
CA MET A 176 22.41 0.49 8.62
C MET A 176 21.43 1.67 8.65
N LEU A 177 22.01 2.88 8.78
CA LEU A 177 21.36 4.11 8.36
C LEU A 177 20.81 3.87 6.95
N LEU A 178 19.50 3.72 6.79
CA LEU A 178 18.90 3.69 5.46
C LEU A 178 19.29 5.01 4.78
N PRO A 179 20.16 5.00 3.77
CA PRO A 179 20.59 6.23 3.11
C PRO A 179 19.33 6.89 2.55
N MET A 180 19.20 8.20 2.74
CA MET A 180 18.03 8.99 2.33
C MET A 180 17.62 8.87 0.85
N ASP A 181 18.32 8.12 0.00
CA ASP A 181 18.14 8.14 -1.46
C ASP A 181 18.36 6.80 -2.20
N VAL A 182 18.51 5.65 -1.52
CA VAL A 182 18.74 4.38 -2.23
C VAL A 182 17.75 3.34 -1.72
N ASP A 183 16.82 2.93 -2.57
CA ASP A 183 15.79 1.89 -2.35
C ASP A 183 14.51 2.30 -1.59
N THR A 184 13.97 3.49 -1.86
CA THR A 184 12.62 3.84 -1.37
C THR A 184 11.53 3.15 -2.21
N PHE A 185 10.90 2.13 -1.63
CA PHE A 185 9.62 1.64 -2.12
C PHE A 185 8.49 2.57 -1.67
N PHE A 186 7.44 2.60 -2.48
CA PHE A 186 6.11 3.12 -2.14
C PHE A 186 5.13 1.97 -2.21
N LEU A 187 4.12 2.02 -1.34
CA LEU A 187 2.99 1.10 -1.41
C LEU A 187 1.78 1.84 -1.97
N CYS A 188 1.15 1.32 -3.01
CA CYS A 188 -0.02 1.92 -3.64
C CYS A 188 -1.25 1.03 -3.40
N ASN A 189 -2.32 1.60 -2.85
CA ASN A 189 -3.64 1.00 -2.77
C ASN A 189 -4.54 1.60 -3.86
N LEU A 190 -4.84 0.83 -4.90
CA LEU A 190 -5.72 1.18 -6.01
C LEU A 190 -7.11 0.59 -5.79
N TYR A 191 -8.14 1.43 -5.86
CA TYR A 191 -9.52 1.02 -5.62
C TYR A 191 -10.52 1.82 -6.45
N ARG A 192 -11.76 1.33 -6.48
CA ARG A 192 -12.89 2.02 -7.11
C ARG A 192 -13.76 2.71 -6.05
N ASP A 193 -14.06 3.98 -6.28
CA ASP A 193 -15.03 4.76 -5.55
C ASP A 193 -16.13 5.20 -6.53
N THR A 194 -17.20 4.40 -6.59
CA THR A 194 -18.32 4.62 -7.52
C THR A 194 -19.16 5.84 -7.16
N LEU A 195 -18.98 6.43 -5.97
CA LEU A 195 -19.67 7.65 -5.55
C LEU A 195 -18.96 8.92 -6.04
N ALA A 196 -17.69 8.83 -6.43
CA ALA A 196 -16.88 9.98 -6.86
C ALA A 196 -16.85 10.21 -8.38
N ALA A 197 -17.40 9.28 -9.19
CA ALA A 197 -17.21 9.23 -10.65
C ALA A 197 -18.00 10.27 -11.48
N ALA A 198 -18.42 11.40 -10.88
CA ALA A 198 -19.29 12.37 -11.54
C ALA A 198 -18.83 13.84 -11.44
N ASP A 199 -17.69 14.12 -10.80
CA ASP A 199 -17.21 15.49 -10.63
C ASP A 199 -16.27 15.92 -11.78
N GLU A 200 -16.40 17.17 -12.20
CA GLU A 200 -15.46 17.80 -13.15
C GLU A 200 -14.06 17.90 -12.50
N CYS A 201 -12.99 17.65 -13.27
CA CYS A 201 -11.64 17.78 -12.73
C CYS A 201 -11.34 19.27 -12.48
N PRO A 202 -10.79 19.66 -11.31
CA PRO A 202 -10.44 21.05 -11.05
C PRO A 202 -9.39 21.55 -12.06
N GLU A 203 -9.57 22.75 -12.59
CA GLU A 203 -8.60 23.36 -13.51
C GLU A 203 -7.23 23.50 -12.83
N VAL A 204 -6.20 22.87 -13.42
CA VAL A 204 -4.81 23.08 -13.01
C VAL A 204 -4.44 24.53 -13.36
N SER A 205 -4.42 25.39 -12.34
CA SER A 205 -4.01 26.80 -12.45
C SER A 205 -2.58 26.89 -13.00
N SER A 206 -2.46 27.11 -14.30
CA SER A 206 -1.22 27.49 -14.97
C SER A 206 -0.81 28.91 -14.54
N LYS A 207 -0.14 29.02 -13.39
CA LYS A 207 0.55 30.28 -13.05
C LYS A 207 1.75 30.44 -13.98
N GLY A 208 1.58 31.32 -14.96
CA GLY A 208 2.60 31.74 -15.89
C GLY A 208 3.86 32.20 -15.16
N LYS A 209 5.00 31.63 -15.55
CA LYS A 209 6.30 32.28 -15.36
C LYS A 209 6.43 33.35 -16.43
N GLU A 210 5.99 34.56 -16.09
CA GLU A 210 6.40 35.75 -16.81
C GLU A 210 7.89 36.00 -16.51
N LYS A 211 8.66 36.16 -17.58
CA LYS A 211 10.09 36.44 -17.55
C LYS A 211 10.32 37.84 -16.98
N ALA A 212 11.33 37.99 -16.12
CA ALA A 212 12.07 39.22 -15.92
C ALA A 212 13.56 38.88 -15.91
#